data_AF-C5LE18-F1
#
_entry.id   AF-C5LE18-F1
#
_cell.length_a   1.000
_cell.length_b   1.000
_cell.length_c   1.000
_cell.angle_alpha   90.00
_cell.angle_beta   90.00
_cell.angle_gamma   90.00
#
_symmetry.space_group_name_H-M   'P 1'
#
loop_
_entity.id
_entity.type
_entity.pdbx_description
1 polymer ?
#
loop_
_entity_poly.entity_id
_entity_poly.type
_entity_poly.pdbx_seq_one_letter_code
_entity_poly.pdbx_strand_id
1 'polypeptide(L)'
;MLLRSSSEASVDRHPSNPAAEGFIKVDTEEGLGNEEMSTERGQGTAAAVEAVTTLAVNYGENPMTLSLLLSSGAGSVFVAAVVNLLHVLYYHPLILLSILEAFFLLMFSVMMVAIDLPTRTRVAVELREFAEGFLKILMRITGKGVWYVYLGSAVFSSMRANKCWSAGAWLLGGYTFLVGMITGALGFSKSRKLNRIRREIGLQFDNDAERIYEAFAVDDPSRGMTREEFAAMTSQLTSITLRDDEVKYIYSALCTGVGYRNSKGELTASELRKWMNTRFTLL
;
A
#
# COMPACT_ATOMS: atom_id res chain seq x y z
N MET A 1 46.48 -37.72 -30.97
CA MET A 1 45.55 -38.62 -31.67
C MET A 1 44.24 -38.59 -30.89
N LEU A 2 43.07 -38.15 -31.36
CA LEU A 2 42.53 -37.82 -32.68
C LEU A 2 41.36 -36.82 -32.49
N LEU A 3 41.29 -35.81 -33.37
CA LEU A 3 40.12 -35.18 -34.06
C LEU A 3 38.93 -34.69 -33.21
N ARG A 4 38.64 -33.37 -33.13
CA ARG A 4 37.98 -32.49 -34.12
C ARG A 4 36.59 -32.98 -34.55
N SER A 5 35.54 -32.28 -34.12
CA SER A 5 34.28 -32.16 -34.87
C SER A 5 33.63 -30.81 -34.55
N SER A 6 33.69 -29.90 -35.52
CA SER A 6 32.89 -28.69 -35.62
C SER A 6 31.47 -29.07 -36.02
N SER A 7 30.46 -28.46 -35.40
CA SER A 7 29.11 -28.44 -35.95
C SER A 7 28.65 -27.00 -36.04
N GLU A 8 28.60 -26.52 -37.28
CA GLU A 8 27.99 -25.27 -37.70
C GLU A 8 26.46 -25.41 -37.61
N ALA A 9 25.80 -24.50 -36.90
CA ALA A 9 24.35 -24.38 -36.93
C ALA A 9 23.96 -23.11 -37.69
N SER A 10 23.17 -23.34 -38.73
CA SER A 10 22.65 -22.47 -39.76
C SER A 10 21.93 -21.23 -39.24
N VAL A 11 22.28 -20.10 -39.84
CA VAL A 11 21.56 -18.82 -39.77
C VAL A 11 20.31 -18.91 -40.66
N ASP A 12 19.13 -19.00 -40.03
CA ASP A 12 17.84 -18.91 -40.70
C ASP A 12 17.56 -17.46 -41.13
N ARG A 13 17.43 -17.26 -42.44
CA ARG A 13 17.02 -15.99 -43.05
C ARG A 13 15.51 -15.87 -42.99
N HIS A 14 15.04 -14.88 -42.24
CA HIS A 14 13.64 -14.47 -42.23
C HIS A 14 13.27 -13.82 -43.57
N PRO A 15 12.17 -14.21 -44.24
CA PRO A 15 11.68 -13.50 -45.42
C PRO A 15 11.07 -12.15 -45.03
N SER A 16 11.53 -11.11 -45.71
CA SER A 16 11.00 -9.74 -45.72
C SER A 16 9.54 -9.71 -46.19
N ASN A 17 8.69 -9.08 -45.39
CA ASN A 17 7.26 -8.89 -45.65
C ASN A 17 7.02 -7.56 -46.40
N PRO A 18 6.56 -7.55 -47.67
CA PRO A 18 6.32 -6.32 -48.42
C PRO A 18 4.84 -5.92 -48.36
N ALA A 19 4.37 -5.49 -47.19
CA ALA A 19 2.96 -5.08 -46.98
C ALA A 19 2.83 -3.82 -46.10
N ALA A 20 3.71 -2.84 -46.29
CA ALA A 20 3.66 -1.55 -45.61
C ALA A 20 3.67 -0.39 -46.62
N GLU A 21 2.72 -0.39 -47.56
CA GLU A 21 2.37 0.80 -48.34
C GLU A 21 0.88 1.07 -48.15
N GLY A 22 0.57 2.08 -47.36
CA GLY A 22 -0.80 2.47 -47.05
C GLY A 22 -0.88 3.48 -45.92
N PHE A 23 0.05 4.43 -45.86
CA PHE A 23 -0.05 5.58 -44.95
C PHE A 23 -1.00 6.60 -45.57
N ILE A 24 -2.22 6.66 -45.03
CA ILE A 24 -3.18 7.73 -45.27
C ILE A 24 -2.58 9.01 -44.68
N LYS A 25 -2.29 9.99 -45.54
CA LYS A 25 -2.07 11.38 -45.15
C LYS A 25 -3.40 11.90 -44.60
N VAL A 26 -3.47 12.05 -43.27
CA VAL A 26 -4.52 12.82 -42.61
C VAL A 26 -4.02 14.25 -42.55
N ASP A 27 -4.51 15.10 -43.47
CA ASP A 27 -4.32 16.54 -43.40
C ASP A 27 -5.00 17.03 -42.11
N THR A 28 -4.17 17.41 -41.14
CA THR A 28 -4.60 18.04 -39.89
C THR A 28 -4.47 19.54 -40.09
N GLU A 29 -5.52 20.16 -40.63
CA GLU A 29 -5.69 21.61 -40.60
C GLU A 29 -6.03 22.07 -39.18
N GLU A 30 -5.27 23.06 -38.74
CA GLU A 30 -5.70 24.24 -37.97
C GLU A 30 -6.62 24.03 -36.76
N GLY A 31 -5.98 24.04 -35.59
CA GLY A 31 -6.62 24.31 -34.29
C GLY A 31 -5.69 25.11 -33.37
N LEU A 32 -5.03 26.15 -33.91
CA LEU A 32 -4.24 27.11 -33.12
C LEU A 32 -5.18 28.09 -32.42
N GLY A 33 -5.53 27.76 -31.18
CA GLY A 33 -6.25 28.68 -30.32
C GLY A 33 -6.83 28.00 -29.10
N ASN A 34 -5.97 27.51 -28.19
CA ASN A 34 -6.32 27.21 -26.79
C ASN A 34 -5.10 26.81 -25.91
N GLU A 35 -3.88 27.25 -26.23
CA GLU A 35 -2.69 26.85 -25.44
C GLU A 35 -2.47 27.67 -24.15
N GLU A 36 -3.00 28.90 -24.04
CA GLU A 36 -2.73 29.73 -22.85
C GLU A 36 -3.57 29.38 -21.61
N MET A 37 -4.65 28.58 -21.74
CA MET A 37 -5.50 28.20 -20.58
C MET A 37 -5.11 26.84 -19.95
N SER A 38 -4.12 26.14 -20.51
CA SER A 38 -3.64 24.85 -19.95
C SER A 38 -2.52 24.99 -18.92
N THR A 39 -1.81 26.13 -18.91
CA THR A 39 -0.61 26.31 -18.08
C THR A 39 -0.93 26.61 -16.61
N GLU A 40 -2.02 27.35 -16.32
CA GLU A 40 -2.42 27.65 -14.93
C GLU A 40 -2.96 26.42 -14.18
N ARG A 41 -3.59 25.45 -14.87
CA ARG A 41 -4.09 24.22 -14.23
C ARG A 41 -2.98 23.26 -13.81
N GLY A 42 -1.80 23.32 -14.45
CA GLY A 42 -0.65 22.49 -14.10
C GLY A 42 0.09 22.95 -12.84
N GLN A 43 0.05 24.25 -12.54
CA GLN A 43 0.76 24.82 -11.39
C GLN A 43 0.09 24.48 -10.05
N GLY A 44 -1.24 24.47 -10.01
CA GLY A 44 -2.00 24.12 -8.80
C GLY A 44 -1.87 22.64 -8.40
N THR A 45 -1.78 21.74 -9.39
CA THR A 45 -1.61 20.30 -9.12
C THR A 45 -0.20 19.96 -8.68
N ALA A 46 0.83 20.59 -9.25
CA ALA A 46 2.22 20.39 -8.84
C ALA A 46 2.46 20.82 -7.39
N ALA A 47 1.96 21.99 -6.99
CA ALA A 47 2.09 22.49 -5.62
C ALA A 47 1.36 21.58 -4.60
N ALA A 48 0.18 21.07 -4.95
CA ALA A 48 -0.55 20.12 -4.11
C ALA A 48 0.19 18.78 -3.97
N VAL A 49 0.78 18.27 -5.05
CA VAL A 49 1.61 17.05 -5.03
C VAL A 49 2.84 17.26 -4.17
N GLU A 50 3.54 18.38 -4.33
CA GLU A 50 4.75 18.68 -3.55
C GLU A 50 4.43 18.84 -2.06
N ALA A 51 3.33 19.53 -1.71
CA ALA A 51 2.85 19.65 -0.34
C ALA A 51 2.51 18.29 0.26
N VAL A 52 1.79 17.43 -0.48
CA VAL A 52 1.45 16.07 -0.02
C VAL A 52 2.71 15.20 0.12
N THR A 53 3.70 15.38 -0.74
CA THR A 53 4.95 14.60 -0.72
C THR A 53 5.88 15.06 0.42
N THR A 54 6.02 16.36 0.65
CA THR A 54 6.80 16.90 1.79
C THR A 54 6.14 16.58 3.11
N LEU A 55 4.80 16.68 3.17
CA LEU A 55 4.03 16.21 4.31
C LEU A 55 4.27 14.70 4.53
N ALA A 56 4.21 13.88 3.48
CA ALA A 56 4.49 12.45 3.55
C ALA A 56 5.89 12.07 4.04
N VAL A 57 6.92 12.80 3.60
CA VAL A 57 8.31 12.58 4.04
C VAL A 57 8.46 12.92 5.52
N ASN A 58 7.85 14.02 5.98
CA ASN A 58 7.80 14.37 7.41
C ASN A 58 6.84 13.47 8.22
N TYR A 59 5.86 12.82 7.58
CA TYR A 59 4.85 11.96 8.25
C TYR A 59 5.38 10.63 8.75
N GLY A 60 6.61 10.25 8.40
CA GLY A 60 7.28 9.10 9.00
C GLY A 60 7.48 9.20 10.51
N GLU A 61 7.19 10.36 11.14
CA GLU A 61 7.45 10.65 12.54
C GLU A 61 6.21 10.59 13.46
N ASN A 62 4.99 10.79 12.95
CA ASN A 62 3.78 10.92 13.78
C ASN A 62 2.66 9.96 13.37
N PRO A 63 2.28 8.99 14.23
CA PRO A 63 1.24 8.00 13.92
C PRO A 63 -0.15 8.65 13.71
N MET A 64 -0.40 9.77 14.40
CA MET A 64 -1.66 10.51 14.30
C MET A 64 -1.85 11.10 12.90
N THR A 65 -0.78 11.55 12.26
CA THR A 65 -0.87 12.21 10.97
C THR A 65 -1.01 11.25 9.81
N LEU A 66 -0.42 10.05 9.91
CA LEU A 66 -0.71 8.97 8.96
C LEU A 66 -2.19 8.57 9.01
N SER A 67 -2.77 8.45 10.21
CA SER A 67 -4.22 8.19 10.35
C SER A 67 -5.08 9.31 9.75
N LEU A 68 -4.67 10.57 9.90
CA LEU A 68 -5.37 11.70 9.28
C LEU A 68 -5.27 11.68 7.75
N LEU A 69 -4.09 11.41 7.21
CA LEU A 69 -3.88 11.28 5.76
C LEU A 69 -4.77 10.18 5.19
N LEU A 70 -4.76 8.98 5.79
CA LEU A 70 -5.60 7.87 5.37
C LEU A 70 -7.09 8.23 5.50
N SER A 71 -7.51 8.81 6.63
CA SER A 71 -8.91 9.23 6.82
C SER A 71 -9.38 10.25 5.78
N SER A 72 -8.53 11.22 5.42
CA SER A 72 -8.83 12.17 4.33
C SER A 72 -8.94 11.47 2.97
N GLY A 73 -8.05 10.50 2.71
CA GLY A 73 -8.11 9.65 1.53
C GLY A 73 -9.43 8.90 1.47
N ALA A 74 -9.80 8.19 2.53
CA ALA A 74 -11.07 7.46 2.63
C ALA A 74 -12.28 8.39 2.39
N GLY A 75 -12.29 9.58 3.02
CA GLY A 75 -13.34 10.57 2.86
C GLY A 75 -13.48 11.05 1.41
N SER A 76 -12.37 11.32 0.73
CA SER A 76 -12.39 11.75 -0.66
C SER A 76 -12.88 10.65 -1.62
N VAL A 77 -12.50 9.37 -1.42
CA VAL A 77 -13.07 8.24 -2.19
C VAL A 77 -14.57 8.14 -1.94
N PHE A 78 -15.01 8.24 -0.68
CA PHE A 78 -16.43 8.13 -0.32
C PHE A 78 -17.27 9.22 -1.00
N VAL A 79 -16.83 10.48 -0.94
CA VAL A 79 -17.50 11.59 -1.63
C VAL A 79 -17.53 11.35 -3.13
N ALA A 80 -16.42 10.91 -3.74
CA ALA A 80 -16.38 10.60 -5.17
C ALA A 80 -17.34 9.47 -5.56
N ALA A 81 -17.41 8.41 -4.75
CA ALA A 81 -18.32 7.28 -4.97
C ALA A 81 -19.79 7.70 -4.88
N VAL A 82 -20.16 8.55 -3.92
CA VAL A 82 -21.52 9.11 -3.80
C VAL A 82 -21.88 9.97 -5.01
N VAL A 83 -20.98 10.87 -5.43
CA VAL A 83 -21.20 11.72 -6.61
C VAL A 83 -21.35 10.86 -7.86
N ASN A 84 -20.50 9.86 -8.05
CA ASN A 84 -20.58 8.94 -9.18
C ASN A 84 -21.90 8.15 -9.19
N LEU A 85 -22.33 7.63 -8.02
CA LEU A 85 -23.58 6.91 -7.88
C LEU A 85 -24.80 7.78 -8.22
N LEU A 86 -24.85 9.01 -7.69
CA LEU A 86 -25.92 9.97 -7.99
C LEU A 86 -25.97 10.32 -9.48
N HIS A 87 -24.81 10.51 -10.10
CA HIS A 87 -24.72 10.80 -11.53
C HIS A 87 -25.24 9.63 -12.39
N VAL A 88 -24.77 8.41 -12.12
CA VAL A 88 -25.23 7.21 -12.84
C VAL A 88 -26.73 7.00 -12.67
N LEU A 89 -27.26 7.21 -11.46
CA LEU A 89 -28.68 7.05 -11.17
C LEU A 89 -29.55 8.05 -11.92
N TYR A 90 -29.08 9.30 -12.08
CA TYR A 90 -29.84 10.36 -12.73
C TYR A 90 -29.76 10.28 -14.27
N TYR A 91 -28.56 10.09 -14.83
CA TYR A 91 -28.34 10.18 -16.28
C TYR A 91 -28.43 8.85 -17.03
N HIS A 92 -28.10 7.72 -16.39
CA HIS A 92 -27.99 6.42 -17.05
C HIS A 92 -28.58 5.25 -16.23
N PRO A 93 -29.89 5.29 -15.89
CA PRO A 93 -30.51 4.27 -15.04
C PRO A 93 -30.55 2.87 -15.67
N LEU A 94 -30.36 2.74 -16.98
CA LEU A 94 -30.49 1.46 -17.69
C LEU A 94 -29.16 0.69 -17.86
N ILE A 95 -28.02 1.30 -17.51
CA ILE A 95 -26.71 0.64 -17.60
C ILE A 95 -26.41 -0.05 -16.27
N LEU A 96 -26.91 -1.28 -16.11
CA LEU A 96 -26.77 -2.09 -14.90
C LEU A 96 -25.30 -2.24 -14.44
N LEU A 97 -24.37 -2.35 -15.40
CA LEU A 97 -22.95 -2.49 -15.10
C LEU A 97 -22.38 -1.27 -14.37
N SER A 98 -22.74 -0.05 -14.79
CA SER A 98 -22.29 1.19 -14.16
C SER A 98 -22.89 1.37 -12.77
N ILE A 99 -24.14 0.94 -12.55
CA ILE A 99 -24.78 0.96 -11.24
C ILE A 99 -24.07 -0.02 -10.30
N LEU A 100 -23.77 -1.24 -10.78
CA LEU A 100 -23.05 -2.24 -10.01
C LEU A 100 -21.64 -1.76 -9.62
N GLU A 101 -20.92 -1.16 -10.57
CA GLU A 101 -19.59 -0.58 -10.33
C GLU A 101 -19.65 0.57 -9.30
N ALA A 102 -20.62 1.49 -9.43
CA ALA A 102 -20.79 2.58 -8.48
C ALA A 102 -21.15 2.06 -7.07
N PHE A 103 -22.00 1.04 -6.97
CA PHE A 103 -22.34 0.40 -5.70
C PHE A 103 -21.13 -0.31 -5.07
N PHE A 104 -20.33 -1.01 -5.88
CA PHE A 104 -19.10 -1.67 -5.44
C PHE A 104 -18.10 -0.65 -4.88
N LEU A 105 -17.87 0.46 -5.60
CA LEU A 105 -17.04 1.57 -5.14
C LEU A 105 -17.55 2.17 -3.83
N LEU A 106 -18.87 2.39 -3.72
CA LEU A 106 -19.50 2.90 -2.50
C LEU A 106 -19.25 1.95 -1.32
N MET A 107 -19.54 0.66 -1.49
CA MET A 107 -19.37 -0.35 -0.44
C MET A 107 -17.90 -0.39 0.05
N PHE A 108 -16.93 -0.39 -0.86
CA PHE A 108 -15.53 -0.41 -0.48
C PHE A 108 -15.01 0.89 0.13
N SER A 109 -15.55 2.04 -0.30
CA SER A 109 -15.24 3.32 0.34
C SER A 109 -15.77 3.38 1.78
N VAL A 110 -16.98 2.87 2.03
CA VAL A 110 -17.55 2.75 3.39
C VAL A 110 -16.69 1.82 4.25
N MET A 111 -16.29 0.68 3.69
CA MET A 111 -15.41 -0.26 4.40
C MET A 111 -14.08 0.39 4.78
N MET A 112 -13.49 1.21 3.91
CA MET A 112 -12.25 1.95 4.22
C MET A 112 -12.44 2.99 5.30
N VAL A 113 -13.52 3.78 5.23
CA VAL A 113 -13.87 4.75 6.27
C VAL A 113 -14.06 4.04 7.62
N ALA A 114 -14.70 2.87 7.64
CA ALA A 114 -14.90 2.07 8.85
C ALA A 114 -13.58 1.52 9.42
N ILE A 115 -12.62 1.13 8.58
CA ILE A 115 -11.31 0.62 9.00
C ILE A 115 -10.40 1.72 9.53
N ASP A 116 -10.48 2.94 8.97
CA ASP A 116 -9.58 4.04 9.32
C ASP A 116 -10.12 4.94 10.44
N LEU A 117 -11.43 4.91 10.72
CA LEU A 117 -12.00 5.60 11.88
C LEU A 117 -11.59 4.89 13.18
N PRO A 118 -10.99 5.60 14.16
CA PRO A 118 -10.69 5.06 15.48
C PRO A 118 -11.96 4.96 16.36
N THR A 119 -13.07 4.49 15.78
CA THR A 119 -14.36 4.43 16.47
C THR A 119 -14.50 3.15 17.26
N ARG A 120 -14.81 3.28 18.55
CA ARG A 120 -15.13 2.18 19.47
C ARG A 120 -16.58 1.68 19.32
N THR A 121 -17.14 1.80 18.13
CA THR A 121 -18.50 1.35 17.84
C THR A 121 -18.48 -0.16 17.60
N ARG A 122 -19.46 -0.89 18.14
CA ARG A 122 -19.53 -2.36 18.00
C ARG A 122 -19.50 -2.80 16.53
N VAL A 123 -20.20 -2.08 15.67
CA VAL A 123 -20.26 -2.36 14.23
C VAL A 123 -18.90 -2.22 13.55
N ALA A 124 -18.11 -1.20 13.90
CA ALA A 124 -16.77 -1.04 13.34
C ALA A 124 -15.82 -2.15 13.80
N VAL A 125 -15.97 -2.63 15.04
CA VAL A 125 -15.20 -3.77 15.57
C VAL A 125 -15.57 -5.05 14.82
N GLU A 126 -16.86 -5.35 14.64
CA GLU A 126 -17.31 -6.54 13.89
C GLU A 126 -16.85 -6.50 12.42
N LEU A 127 -16.97 -5.36 11.75
CA LEU A 127 -16.46 -5.17 10.38
C LEU A 127 -14.95 -5.36 10.30
N ARG A 128 -14.22 -4.88 11.31
CA ARG A 128 -12.77 -5.06 11.40
C ARG A 128 -12.40 -6.52 11.61
N GLU A 129 -13.09 -7.23 12.48
CA GLU A 129 -12.89 -8.67 12.68
C GLU A 129 -13.19 -9.47 11.41
N PHE A 130 -14.26 -9.09 10.69
CA PHE A 130 -14.58 -9.67 9.38
C PHE A 130 -13.46 -9.42 8.36
N ALA A 131 -12.99 -8.17 8.24
CA ALA A 131 -11.88 -7.82 7.36
C ALA A 131 -10.59 -8.54 7.75
N GLU A 132 -10.30 -8.69 9.05
CA GLU A 132 -9.15 -9.45 9.54
C GLU A 132 -9.26 -10.95 9.23
N GLY A 133 -10.48 -11.49 9.10
CA GLY A 133 -10.72 -12.88 8.67
C GLY A 133 -10.36 -13.14 7.21
N PHE A 134 -10.81 -12.26 6.29
CA PHE A 134 -10.62 -12.44 4.85
C PHE A 134 -9.29 -11.87 4.33
N LEU A 135 -8.76 -10.85 5.00
CA LEU A 135 -7.83 -9.90 4.40
C LEU A 135 -6.70 -9.48 5.37
N LYS A 136 -6.13 -10.43 6.13
CA LYS A 136 -4.95 -10.17 7.00
C LYS A 136 -3.80 -9.46 6.29
N ILE A 137 -3.60 -9.74 5.01
CA ILE A 137 -2.58 -9.11 4.18
C ILE A 137 -2.97 -7.66 3.84
N LEU A 138 -4.26 -7.40 3.65
CA LEU A 138 -4.80 -6.11 3.25
C LEU A 138 -4.90 -5.11 4.41
N MET A 139 -5.05 -5.61 5.64
CA MET A 139 -5.05 -4.78 6.85
C MET A 139 -3.66 -4.24 7.22
N ARG A 140 -2.59 -4.74 6.58
CA ARG A 140 -1.22 -4.22 6.73
C ARG A 140 -1.08 -2.88 6.01
N ILE A 141 -0.10 -2.06 6.41
CA ILE A 141 0.11 -0.71 5.85
C ILE A 141 0.33 -0.79 4.34
N THR A 142 1.13 -1.76 3.89
CA THR A 142 1.32 -2.06 2.46
C THR A 142 0.01 -2.41 1.74
N GLY A 143 -0.84 -3.24 2.36
CA GLY A 143 -2.15 -3.62 1.84
C GLY A 143 -3.12 -2.45 1.70
N LYS A 144 -3.19 -1.58 2.71
CA LYS A 144 -3.96 -0.34 2.66
C LYS A 144 -3.50 0.56 1.52
N GLY A 145 -2.20 0.73 1.34
CA GLY A 145 -1.64 1.51 0.23
C GLY A 145 -2.08 0.99 -1.14
N VAL A 146 -1.94 -0.32 -1.38
CA VAL A 146 -2.39 -0.98 -2.63
C VAL A 146 -3.89 -0.79 -2.84
N TRP A 147 -4.67 -0.87 -1.78
CA TRP A 147 -6.12 -0.68 -1.84
C TRP A 147 -6.51 0.74 -2.21
N TYR A 148 -5.84 1.75 -1.66
CA TYR A 148 -6.04 3.15 -2.04
C TYR A 148 -5.66 3.42 -3.50
N VAL A 149 -4.56 2.83 -3.98
CA VAL A 149 -4.16 2.90 -5.39
C VAL A 149 -5.25 2.32 -6.29
N TYR A 150 -5.77 1.14 -5.95
CA TYR A 150 -6.88 0.52 -6.67
C TYR A 150 -8.13 1.40 -6.66
N LEU A 151 -8.60 1.84 -5.49
CA LEU A 151 -9.81 2.67 -5.37
C LEU A 151 -9.66 4.01 -6.10
N GLY A 152 -8.52 4.69 -5.98
CA GLY A 152 -8.27 5.96 -6.67
C GLY A 152 -8.29 5.80 -8.18
N SER A 153 -7.67 4.73 -8.70
CA SER A 153 -7.70 4.42 -10.13
C SER A 153 -9.10 4.05 -10.64
N ALA A 154 -9.86 3.30 -9.84
CA ALA A 154 -11.23 2.89 -10.18
C ALA A 154 -12.18 4.09 -10.17
N VAL A 155 -12.11 4.97 -9.17
CA VAL A 155 -12.86 6.25 -9.13
C VAL A 155 -12.50 7.12 -10.33
N PHE A 156 -11.21 7.26 -10.64
CA PHE A 156 -10.75 8.04 -11.77
C PHE A 156 -11.30 7.51 -13.10
N SER A 157 -11.24 6.19 -13.30
CA SER A 157 -11.78 5.52 -14.50
C SER A 157 -13.30 5.70 -14.59
N SER A 158 -14.02 5.44 -13.51
CA SER A 158 -15.49 5.52 -13.45
C SER A 158 -16.01 6.92 -13.74
N MET A 159 -15.44 7.94 -13.09
CA MET A 159 -15.85 9.34 -13.30
C MET A 159 -15.55 9.83 -14.72
N ARG A 160 -14.46 9.35 -15.34
CA ARG A 160 -14.12 9.69 -16.72
C ARG A 160 -15.04 9.01 -17.72
N ALA A 161 -15.35 7.73 -17.51
CA ALA A 161 -16.27 6.97 -18.36
C ALA A 161 -17.67 7.60 -18.37
N ASN A 162 -18.15 8.05 -17.20
CA ASN A 162 -19.48 8.65 -17.04
C ASN A 162 -19.53 10.14 -17.45
N LYS A 163 -18.41 10.76 -17.85
CA LYS A 163 -18.31 12.20 -18.19
C LYS A 163 -18.86 13.16 -17.12
N CYS A 164 -18.98 12.71 -15.87
CA CYS A 164 -19.64 13.46 -14.79
C CYS A 164 -18.90 14.76 -14.48
N TRP A 165 -17.60 14.67 -14.21
CA TRP A 165 -16.78 15.81 -13.84
C TRP A 165 -15.28 15.49 -13.98
N SER A 166 -14.68 15.88 -15.11
CA SER A 166 -13.29 15.52 -15.41
C SER A 166 -12.28 16.13 -14.42
N ALA A 167 -12.53 17.34 -13.91
CA ALA A 167 -11.67 17.96 -12.90
C ALA A 167 -11.80 17.25 -11.53
N GLY A 168 -13.01 16.87 -11.13
CA GLY A 168 -13.25 16.10 -9.90
C GLY A 168 -12.61 14.71 -9.94
N ALA A 169 -12.57 14.07 -11.11
CA ALA A 169 -11.89 12.79 -11.28
C ALA A 169 -10.40 12.90 -10.95
N TRP A 170 -9.72 13.93 -11.46
CA TRP A 170 -8.33 14.21 -11.12
C TRP A 170 -8.13 14.57 -9.65
N LEU A 171 -8.99 15.43 -9.11
CA LEU A 171 -8.82 15.93 -7.74
C LEU A 171 -9.12 14.86 -6.68
N LEU A 172 -10.16 14.04 -6.85
CA LEU A 172 -10.53 13.01 -5.89
C LEU A 172 -9.84 11.67 -6.17
N GLY A 173 -9.85 11.21 -7.43
CA GLY A 173 -9.22 9.95 -7.84
C GLY A 173 -7.69 10.05 -7.86
N GLY A 174 -7.15 11.16 -8.36
CA GLY A 174 -5.70 11.39 -8.38
C GLY A 174 -5.11 11.60 -6.98
N TYR A 175 -5.79 12.36 -6.11
CA TYR A 175 -5.37 12.54 -4.72
C TYR A 175 -5.32 11.20 -3.96
N THR A 176 -6.37 10.39 -4.07
CA THR A 176 -6.44 9.09 -3.39
C THR A 176 -5.43 8.09 -3.90
N PHE A 177 -5.17 8.10 -5.21
CA PHE A 177 -4.08 7.34 -5.82
C PHE A 177 -2.71 7.75 -5.24
N LEU A 178 -2.44 9.06 -5.14
CA LEU A 178 -1.18 9.58 -4.59
C LEU A 178 -1.00 9.20 -3.11
N VAL A 179 -2.06 9.34 -2.30
CA VAL A 179 -2.10 8.89 -0.90
C VAL A 179 -1.78 7.39 -0.79
N GLY A 180 -2.35 6.58 -1.69
CA GLY A 180 -2.09 5.14 -1.76
C GLY A 180 -0.64 4.81 -2.10
N MET A 181 -0.06 5.51 -3.09
CA MET A 181 1.35 5.34 -3.49
C MET A 181 2.30 5.68 -2.34
N ILE A 182 2.07 6.80 -1.66
CA ILE A 182 2.85 7.24 -0.49
C ILE A 182 2.76 6.20 0.63
N THR A 183 1.56 5.79 0.98
CA THR A 183 1.33 4.81 2.06
C THR A 183 1.98 3.46 1.72
N GLY A 184 1.86 3.03 0.46
CA GLY A 184 2.51 1.82 -0.04
C GLY A 184 4.04 1.91 0.04
N ALA A 185 4.63 3.04 -0.37
CA ALA A 185 6.07 3.26 -0.32
C ALA A 185 6.60 3.29 1.13
N LEU A 186 5.86 3.92 2.06
CA LEU A 186 6.18 3.92 3.48
C LEU A 186 6.12 2.51 4.08
N GLY A 187 5.05 1.76 3.81
CA GLY A 187 4.89 0.38 4.26
C GLY A 187 6.00 -0.53 3.71
N PHE A 188 6.37 -0.36 2.44
CA PHE A 188 7.43 -1.11 1.81
C PHE A 188 8.82 -0.79 2.38
N SER A 189 9.10 0.49 2.64
CA SER A 189 10.36 0.94 3.25
C SER A 189 10.52 0.38 4.66
N LYS A 190 9.45 0.40 5.47
CA LYS A 190 9.43 -0.20 6.82
C LYS A 190 9.62 -1.72 6.76
N SER A 191 8.95 -2.39 5.81
CA SER A 191 9.11 -3.85 5.59
C SER A 191 10.57 -4.22 5.25
N ARG A 192 11.24 -3.41 4.44
CA ARG A 192 12.67 -3.61 4.10
C ARG A 192 13.58 -3.46 5.31
N LYS A 193 13.38 -2.41 6.13
CA LYS A 193 14.14 -2.24 7.39
C LYS A 193 13.97 -3.45 8.31
N LEU A 194 12.74 -3.92 8.49
CA LEU A 194 12.46 -5.07 9.36
C LEU A 194 13.13 -6.37 8.84
N ASN A 195 13.10 -6.61 7.53
CA ASN A 195 13.78 -7.76 6.95
C ASN A 195 15.31 -7.67 7.08
N ARG A 196 15.87 -6.45 7.02
CA ARG A 196 17.30 -6.23 7.25
C ARG A 196 17.69 -6.55 8.69
N ILE A 197 16.92 -6.08 9.67
CA ILE A 197 17.11 -6.39 11.09
C ILE A 197 17.04 -7.90 11.33
N ARG A 198 16.02 -8.58 10.78
CA ARG A 198 15.91 -10.04 10.87
C ARG A 198 17.16 -10.74 10.33
N ARG A 199 17.67 -10.29 9.18
CA ARG A 199 18.86 -10.87 8.55
C ARG A 199 20.12 -10.65 9.40
N GLU A 200 20.30 -9.46 9.97
CA GLU A 200 21.45 -9.16 10.85
C GLU A 200 21.40 -10.01 12.12
N ILE A 201 20.24 -10.15 12.76
CA ILE A 201 20.04 -11.01 13.93
C ILE A 201 20.27 -12.49 13.59
N GLY A 202 19.72 -12.97 12.48
CA GLY A 202 19.85 -14.36 12.04
C GLY A 202 21.30 -14.77 11.73
N LEU A 203 22.14 -13.82 11.29
CA LEU A 203 23.57 -14.05 11.04
C LEU A 203 24.40 -14.14 12.32
N GLN A 204 23.99 -13.49 13.41
CA GLN A 204 24.76 -13.50 14.67
C GLN A 204 24.47 -14.71 15.55
N PHE A 205 23.27 -15.29 15.46
CA PHE A 205 22.80 -16.35 16.36
C PHE A 205 22.47 -17.66 15.63
N ASP A 206 22.96 -17.86 14.40
CA ASP A 206 22.65 -19.06 13.59
C ASP A 206 21.15 -19.38 13.46
N ASN A 207 20.31 -18.34 13.47
CA ASN A 207 18.84 -18.43 13.52
C ASN A 207 18.26 -19.13 14.77
N ASP A 208 19.01 -19.20 15.86
CA ASP A 208 18.54 -19.72 17.14
C ASP A 208 17.75 -18.67 17.92
N ALA A 209 16.44 -18.64 17.67
CA ALA A 209 15.51 -17.71 18.30
C ALA A 209 15.38 -17.90 19.82
N GLU A 210 15.59 -19.12 20.31
CA GLU A 210 15.45 -19.44 21.74
C GLU A 210 16.60 -18.82 22.53
N ARG A 211 17.83 -18.93 22.01
CA ARG A 211 19.00 -18.25 22.60
C ARG A 211 18.87 -16.73 22.65
N ILE A 212 18.34 -16.12 21.58
CA ILE A 212 18.11 -14.67 21.55
C ILE A 212 17.07 -14.30 22.61
N TYR A 213 15.97 -15.05 22.69
CA TYR A 213 14.93 -14.79 23.67
C TYR A 213 15.46 -14.90 25.11
N GLU A 214 16.22 -15.95 25.42
CA GLU A 214 16.83 -16.14 26.75
C GLU A 214 17.84 -15.05 27.12
N ALA A 215 18.54 -14.48 26.13
CA ALA A 215 19.52 -13.41 26.37
C ALA A 215 18.89 -12.04 26.67
N PHE A 216 17.69 -11.77 26.15
CA PHE A 216 17.08 -10.44 26.19
C PHE A 216 15.76 -10.34 26.99
N ALA A 217 15.09 -11.45 27.28
CA ALA A 217 13.93 -11.48 28.19
C ALA A 217 14.38 -11.56 29.65
N VAL A 218 14.97 -10.46 30.14
CA VAL A 218 15.64 -10.40 31.45
C VAL A 218 14.65 -10.31 32.60
N ASP A 219 13.53 -9.60 32.41
CA ASP A 219 12.59 -9.32 33.50
C ASP A 219 11.76 -10.55 33.90
N ASP A 220 11.17 -11.25 32.92
CA ASP A 220 10.36 -12.46 33.17
C ASP A 220 10.27 -13.36 31.90
N PRO A 221 11.08 -14.42 31.81
CA PRO A 221 11.06 -15.34 30.68
C PRO A 221 9.69 -15.99 30.42
N SER A 222 8.84 -16.07 31.45
CA SER A 222 7.53 -16.71 31.37
C SER A 222 6.42 -15.80 30.83
N ARG A 223 6.59 -14.47 30.94
CA ARG A 223 5.61 -13.49 30.46
C ARG A 223 5.77 -13.15 28.98
N GLY A 224 7.01 -13.04 28.51
CA GLY A 224 7.29 -12.55 27.17
C GLY A 224 8.27 -11.40 27.19
N MET A 225 8.90 -11.14 26.04
CA MET A 225 9.79 -10.00 25.87
C MET A 225 8.96 -8.73 25.69
N THR A 226 9.29 -7.70 26.47
CA THR A 226 8.67 -6.37 26.42
C THR A 226 9.11 -5.58 25.19
N ARG A 227 8.47 -4.42 24.95
CA ARG A 227 8.84 -3.55 23.83
C ARG A 227 10.23 -2.95 24.04
N GLU A 228 10.54 -2.58 25.27
CA GLU A 228 11.78 -1.96 25.70
C GLU A 228 12.95 -2.94 25.56
N GLU A 229 12.75 -4.20 25.98
CA GLU A 229 13.71 -5.29 25.76
C GLU A 229 13.90 -5.58 24.27
N PHE A 230 12.82 -5.61 23.48
CA PHE A 230 12.93 -5.77 22.02
C PHE A 230 13.68 -4.61 21.37
N ALA A 231 13.46 -3.36 21.81
CA ALA A 231 14.19 -2.19 21.34
C ALA A 231 15.68 -2.31 21.66
N ALA A 232 16.01 -2.67 22.90
CA ALA A 232 17.38 -2.90 23.37
C ALA A 232 18.06 -4.04 22.59
N MET A 233 17.34 -5.13 22.33
CA MET A 233 17.82 -6.23 21.50
C MET A 233 18.16 -5.75 20.09
N THR A 234 17.26 -5.02 19.44
CA THR A 234 17.53 -4.52 18.08
C THR A 234 18.69 -3.53 18.03
N SER A 235 18.86 -2.66 19.05
CA SER A 235 19.95 -1.70 19.09
C SER A 235 21.31 -2.32 19.44
N GLN A 236 21.34 -3.39 20.23
CA GLN A 236 22.56 -4.11 20.58
C GLN A 236 23.01 -5.05 19.46
N LEU A 237 22.07 -5.77 18.83
CA LEU A 237 22.39 -6.77 17.82
C LEU A 237 22.52 -6.20 16.42
N THR A 238 21.91 -5.05 16.14
CA THR A 238 21.95 -4.45 14.80
C THR A 238 22.53 -3.06 14.84
N SER A 239 23.20 -2.68 13.75
CA SER A 239 23.70 -1.31 13.58
C SER A 239 22.60 -0.28 13.28
N ILE A 240 21.34 -0.73 13.27
CA ILE A 240 20.19 0.04 12.82
C ILE A 240 19.45 0.54 14.06
N THR A 241 19.55 1.84 14.32
CA THR A 241 18.75 2.49 15.36
C THR A 241 17.30 2.58 14.89
N LEU A 242 16.42 1.77 15.49
CA LEU A 242 14.97 1.93 15.34
C LEU A 242 14.49 3.08 16.23
N ARG A 243 13.56 3.88 15.71
CA ARG A 243 12.86 4.90 16.50
C ARG A 243 11.75 4.26 17.32
N ASP A 244 11.38 4.85 18.45
CA ASP A 244 10.39 4.30 19.38
C ASP A 244 9.01 4.03 18.74
N ASP A 245 8.60 4.87 17.79
CA ASP A 245 7.38 4.69 17.01
C ASP A 245 7.48 3.47 16.08
N GLU A 246 8.62 3.32 15.39
CA GLU A 246 8.91 2.17 14.52
C GLU A 246 8.94 0.88 15.33
N VAL A 247 9.59 0.88 16.49
CA VAL A 247 9.59 -0.25 17.42
C VAL A 247 8.17 -0.61 17.81
N LYS A 248 7.36 0.37 18.23
CA LYS A 248 5.95 0.13 18.61
C LYS A 248 5.14 -0.50 17.48
N TYR A 249 5.30 -0.03 16.25
CA TYR A 249 4.62 -0.59 15.08
C TYR A 249 5.08 -2.01 14.75
N ILE A 250 6.39 -2.23 14.68
CA ILE A 250 7.00 -3.54 14.41
C ILE A 250 6.54 -4.53 15.47
N TYR A 251 6.71 -4.16 16.73
CA TYR A 251 6.35 -4.98 17.87
C TYR A 251 4.87 -5.36 17.88
N SER A 252 3.96 -4.40 17.62
CA SER A 252 2.53 -4.69 17.46
C SER A 252 2.24 -5.63 16.29
N ALA A 253 3.02 -5.56 15.21
CA ALA A 253 2.90 -6.45 14.05
C ALA A 253 3.47 -7.87 14.31
N LEU A 254 4.36 -8.01 15.30
CA LEU A 254 4.89 -9.31 15.75
C LEU A 254 3.91 -10.02 16.69
N CYS A 255 3.34 -9.28 17.66
CA CYS A 255 2.38 -9.80 18.64
C CYS A 255 0.99 -10.13 18.05
N THR A 256 0.72 -9.80 16.78
CA THR A 256 -0.55 -10.11 16.10
C THR A 256 -0.63 -11.55 15.58
N GLY A 257 0.39 -12.37 15.83
CA GLY A 257 0.50 -13.74 15.34
C GLY A 257 -0.33 -14.77 16.12
N VAL A 258 -1.53 -15.13 15.64
CA VAL A 258 -2.35 -16.32 16.02
C VAL A 258 -2.80 -16.41 17.49
N GLY A 259 -2.25 -15.62 18.41
CA GLY A 259 -2.61 -15.60 19.82
C GLY A 259 -3.00 -14.22 20.33
N TYR A 260 -4.01 -13.57 19.73
CA TYR A 260 -4.58 -12.29 20.20
C TYR A 260 -5.20 -12.35 21.63
N ARG A 261 -4.96 -13.45 22.35
CA ARG A 261 -5.47 -13.74 23.69
C ARG A 261 -4.52 -13.31 24.82
N ASN A 262 -3.26 -12.97 24.51
CA ASN A 262 -2.37 -12.38 25.51
C ASN A 262 -2.66 -10.87 25.62
N SER A 263 -3.52 -10.54 26.58
CA SER A 263 -4.00 -9.19 26.91
C SER A 263 -2.92 -8.17 27.26
N LYS A 264 -1.65 -8.58 27.34
CA LYS A 264 -0.51 -7.73 27.71
C LYS A 264 0.32 -7.25 26.53
N GLY A 265 0.14 -7.84 25.34
CA GLY A 265 0.96 -7.50 24.18
C GLY A 265 2.44 -7.78 24.41
N GLU A 266 2.77 -8.89 25.07
CA GLU A 266 4.15 -9.35 25.29
C GLU A 266 4.55 -10.30 24.15
N LEU A 267 5.79 -10.22 23.64
CA LEU A 267 6.25 -11.04 22.52
C LEU A 267 6.77 -12.40 23.05
N THR A 268 6.14 -13.49 22.65
CA THR A 268 6.56 -14.84 23.09
C THR A 268 7.73 -15.38 22.25
N ALA A 269 8.51 -16.29 22.82
CA ALA A 269 9.59 -17.00 22.09
C ALA A 269 9.08 -17.67 20.81
N SER A 270 7.86 -18.22 20.85
CA SER A 270 7.23 -18.88 19.68
C SER A 270 6.93 -17.90 18.54
N GLU A 271 6.50 -16.67 18.86
CA GLU A 271 6.21 -15.63 17.87
C GLU A 271 7.50 -15.05 17.30
N LEU A 272 8.52 -14.85 18.14
CA LEU A 272 9.85 -14.44 17.72
C LEU A 272 10.47 -15.48 16.77
N ARG A 273 10.42 -16.77 17.15
CA ARG A 273 10.87 -17.89 16.32
C ARG A 273 10.12 -17.96 15.00
N LYS A 274 8.79 -17.80 15.04
CA LYS A 274 7.97 -17.76 13.82
C LYS A 274 8.36 -16.59 12.93
N TRP A 275 8.57 -15.40 13.49
CA TRP A 275 9.01 -14.24 12.72
C TRP A 275 10.40 -14.44 12.10
N MET A 276 11.36 -14.97 12.85
CA MET A 276 12.71 -15.28 12.34
C MET A 276 12.68 -16.31 11.21
N ASN A 277 11.84 -17.34 11.32
CA ASN A 277 11.69 -18.37 10.29
C ASN A 277 10.82 -17.94 9.10
N THR A 278 10.14 -16.79 9.19
CA THR A 278 9.29 -16.31 8.09
C THR A 278 10.15 -15.63 7.03
N ARG A 279 10.00 -16.04 5.76
CA ARG A 279 10.75 -15.48 4.63
C ARG A 279 10.52 -13.99 4.42
N PHE A 280 9.32 -13.49 4.70
CA PHE A 280 8.99 -12.09 4.52
C PHE A 280 7.86 -11.65 5.45
N THR A 281 8.07 -10.55 6.18
CA THR A 281 7.02 -9.90 6.97
C THR A 281 6.70 -8.57 6.31
N LEU A 282 5.54 -8.51 5.63
CA LEU A 282 4.95 -7.25 5.20
C LEU A 282 4.49 -6.46 6.43
N LEU A 283 4.86 -5.20 6.53
CA LEU A 283 4.28 -4.24 7.47
C LEU A 283 3.12 -3.48 6.82
#